data_AF-A0A7C5VRG9-F1
#
_entry.id   AF-A0A7C5VRG9-F1
#
_cell.length_a   1.000
_cell.length_b   1.000
_cell.length_c   1.000
_cell.angle_alpha   90.00
_cell.angle_beta   90.00
_cell.angle_gamma   90.00
#
_symmetry.space_group_name_H-M   'P 1'
#
loop_
_entity.id
_entity.type
_entity.pdbx_description
1 polymer ?
#
loop_
_entity_poly.entity_id
_entity_poly.type
_entity_poly.pdbx_seq_one_letter_code
_entity_poly.pdbx_strand_id
1 'polypeptide(L)'
;MQQSRGYEVEVELQLSPTLKIRVRGLMEAPGLKEAVALAKESLGELAEAYPVSAQQAVRRFPQELVPRLESLRYRELVEILLLYEGPLSREQINQRSRELGKEVPKNWLDTEFFRKPYKDLFVAETDPSGVRVYRLSEKGRLDAEEILNRLRG
;
A
#
# COMPACT_ATOMS: atom_id res chain seq x y z
N MET A 1 -1.72 -44.64 -23.65
CA MET A 1 -2.38 -43.33 -23.61
C MET A 1 -2.84 -43.10 -22.17
N GLN A 2 -2.22 -42.19 -21.42
CA GLN A 2 -2.75 -41.79 -20.11
C GLN A 2 -3.97 -40.90 -20.36
N GLN A 3 -5.12 -41.29 -19.79
CA GLN A 3 -6.36 -40.51 -19.89
C GLN A 3 -6.26 -39.30 -18.97
N SER A 4 -6.24 -38.10 -19.54
CA SER A 4 -6.39 -36.84 -18.81
C SER A 4 -7.76 -36.80 -18.13
N ARG A 5 -7.82 -36.40 -16.86
CA ARG A 5 -9.06 -36.15 -16.12
C ARG A 5 -9.16 -34.67 -15.79
N GLY A 6 -10.38 -34.14 -15.78
CA GLY A 6 -10.65 -32.78 -15.32
C GLY A 6 -10.66 -32.74 -13.79
N TYR A 7 -9.85 -31.86 -13.22
CA TYR A 7 -9.78 -31.60 -11.79
C TYR A 7 -10.23 -30.17 -11.53
N GLU A 8 -11.15 -29.98 -10.60
CA GLU A 8 -11.45 -28.65 -10.09
C GLU A 8 -10.37 -28.26 -9.07
N VAL A 9 -9.69 -27.15 -9.33
CA VAL A 9 -8.63 -26.63 -8.47
C VAL A 9 -9.00 -25.22 -8.03
N GLU A 10 -8.99 -25.01 -6.72
CA GLU A 10 -9.06 -23.68 -6.11
C GLU A 10 -7.72 -23.38 -5.47
N VAL A 11 -7.17 -22.20 -5.79
CA VAL A 11 -5.94 -21.74 -5.15
C VAL A 11 -6.14 -20.35 -4.58
N GLU A 12 -5.72 -20.19 -3.33
CA GLU A 12 -5.68 -18.93 -2.61
C GLU A 12 -4.23 -18.46 -2.51
N LEU A 13 -3.98 -17.25 -2.98
CA LEU A 13 -2.71 -16.56 -2.86
C LEU A 13 -2.89 -15.32 -1.98
N GLN A 14 -2.15 -15.28 -0.87
CA GLN A 14 -2.04 -14.08 -0.04
C GLN A 14 -0.99 -13.15 -0.64
N LEU A 15 -1.40 -12.00 -1.16
CA LEU A 15 -0.48 -11.01 -1.74
C LEU A 15 0.00 -9.96 -0.73
N SER A 16 -0.85 -9.61 0.25
CA SER A 16 -0.53 -8.69 1.34
C SER A 16 -1.43 -8.98 2.54
N PRO A 17 -1.25 -8.37 3.73
CA PRO A 17 -2.18 -8.55 4.85
C PRO A 17 -3.65 -8.21 4.53
N THR A 18 -3.91 -7.40 3.51
CA THR A 18 -5.25 -6.92 3.14
C THR A 18 -5.73 -7.42 1.77
N LEU A 19 -4.88 -8.07 0.98
CA LEU A 19 -5.21 -8.52 -0.37
C LEU A 19 -5.01 -10.03 -0.53
N LYS A 20 -6.07 -10.70 -0.96
CA LYS A 20 -6.08 -12.11 -1.34
C LYS A 20 -6.59 -12.27 -2.76
N ILE A 21 -5.95 -13.14 -3.52
CA ILE A 21 -6.47 -13.61 -4.81
C ILE A 21 -6.92 -15.05 -4.64
N ARG A 22 -8.13 -15.35 -5.08
CA ARG A 22 -8.65 -16.71 -5.16
C ARG A 22 -8.97 -17.01 -6.62
N VAL A 23 -8.33 -18.03 -7.17
CA VAL A 23 -8.56 -18.49 -8.53
C VAL A 23 -9.15 -19.89 -8.46
N ARG A 24 -10.28 -20.10 -9.14
CA ARG A 24 -10.93 -21.39 -9.28
C ARG A 24 -11.04 -21.73 -10.75
N GLY A 25 -10.59 -22.92 -11.12
CA GLY A 25 -10.58 -23.37 -12.50
C GLY A 25 -10.58 -24.88 -12.62
N LEU A 26 -10.90 -25.35 -13.83
CA LEU A 26 -10.77 -26.76 -14.20
C LEU A 26 -9.40 -26.96 -14.86
N MET A 27 -8.64 -27.93 -14.36
CA MET A 27 -7.35 -28.32 -14.91
C MET A 27 -7.40 -29.75 -15.41
N GLU A 28 -7.01 -29.96 -16.66
CA GLU A 28 -6.88 -31.28 -17.24
C GLU A 28 -5.48 -31.84 -16.99
N ALA A 29 -5.38 -32.95 -16.28
CA ALA A 29 -4.10 -33.58 -15.98
C ALA A 29 -4.21 -35.11 -15.89
N PRO A 30 -3.09 -35.83 -16.01
CA PRO A 30 -3.07 -37.29 -15.82
C PRO A 30 -3.35 -37.73 -14.37
N GLY A 31 -3.21 -36.82 -13.41
CA GLY A 31 -3.36 -37.08 -11.98
C GLY A 31 -3.51 -35.80 -11.16
N LEU A 32 -3.96 -35.93 -9.90
CA LEU A 32 -4.16 -34.80 -8.99
C LEU A 32 -2.85 -34.06 -8.71
N LYS A 33 -1.72 -34.78 -8.61
CA LYS A 33 -0.41 -34.18 -8.31
C LYS A 33 0.05 -33.30 -9.47
N GLU A 34 -0.18 -33.74 -10.69
CA GLU A 34 0.11 -33.03 -11.92
C GLU A 34 -0.84 -31.83 -12.08
N ALA A 35 -2.13 -31.97 -11.76
CA ALA A 35 -3.08 -30.85 -11.75
C ALA A 35 -2.66 -29.74 -10.77
N VAL A 36 -2.20 -30.12 -9.57
CA VAL A 36 -1.70 -29.15 -8.57
C VAL A 36 -0.39 -28.51 -9.00
N ALA A 37 0.51 -29.25 -9.67
CA ALA A 37 1.75 -28.70 -10.20
C ALA A 37 1.48 -27.66 -11.29
N LEU A 38 0.58 -27.97 -12.24
CA LEU A 38 0.13 -27.04 -13.29
C LEU A 38 -0.53 -25.80 -12.69
N ALA A 39 -1.38 -25.97 -11.67
CA ALA A 39 -2.02 -24.84 -10.99
C ALA A 39 -0.98 -23.90 -10.35
N LYS A 40 0.07 -24.45 -9.73
CA LYS A 40 1.17 -23.68 -9.13
C LYS A 40 2.00 -22.95 -10.17
N GLU A 41 2.28 -23.58 -11.31
CA GLU A 41 3.01 -22.96 -12.42
C GLU A 41 2.20 -21.80 -13.02
N SER A 42 0.92 -22.02 -13.33
CA SER A 42 0.02 -20.96 -13.81
C SER A 42 -0.14 -19.82 -12.79
N LEU A 43 -0.05 -20.09 -11.49
CA LEU A 43 0.00 -19.03 -10.46
C LEU A 43 1.30 -18.27 -10.45
N GLY A 44 2.44 -18.94 -10.68
CA GLY A 44 3.73 -18.28 -10.87
C GLY A 44 3.68 -17.34 -12.07
N GLU A 45 3.15 -17.82 -13.20
CA GLU A 45 2.95 -17.02 -14.40
C GLU A 45 1.97 -15.86 -14.17
N LEU A 46 0.88 -16.08 -13.44
CA LEU A 46 -0.04 -14.99 -13.07
C LEU A 46 0.63 -13.97 -12.14
N ALA A 47 1.48 -14.40 -11.21
CA ALA A 47 2.25 -13.51 -10.33
C ALA A 47 3.34 -12.75 -11.09
N GLU A 48 3.87 -13.30 -12.19
CA GLU A 48 4.84 -12.65 -13.07
C GLU A 48 4.20 -11.74 -14.12
N ALA A 49 3.04 -12.11 -14.67
CA ALA A 49 2.28 -11.37 -15.68
C ALA A 49 1.41 -10.27 -15.08
N TYR A 50 0.93 -10.47 -13.86
CA TYR A 50 0.53 -9.42 -12.95
C TYR A 50 1.63 -9.31 -11.89
N PRO A 51 2.80 -8.74 -12.24
CA PRO A 51 3.66 -8.26 -11.18
C PRO A 51 2.73 -7.33 -10.40
N VAL A 52 2.54 -7.62 -9.11
CA VAL A 52 1.94 -6.67 -8.19
C VAL A 52 2.69 -5.39 -8.47
N SER A 53 2.05 -4.49 -9.21
CA SER A 53 2.72 -3.58 -10.15
C SER A 53 3.98 -2.98 -9.55
N ALA A 54 4.93 -2.58 -10.38
CA ALA A 54 5.98 -1.63 -9.99
C ALA A 54 5.44 -0.33 -9.29
N GLN A 55 4.12 -0.19 -9.05
CA GLN A 55 3.49 0.79 -8.15
C GLN A 55 3.37 0.35 -6.68
N GLN A 56 3.64 -0.93 -6.34
CA GLN A 56 3.82 -1.49 -5.00
C GLN A 56 5.23 -2.08 -4.79
N ALA A 57 6.26 -1.56 -5.47
CA ALA A 57 7.55 -1.48 -4.80
C ALA A 57 7.24 -0.78 -3.48
N VAL A 58 7.29 -1.50 -2.35
CA VAL A 58 6.77 -1.07 -1.04
C VAL A 58 7.12 0.39 -0.90
N ARG A 59 6.14 1.28 -1.11
CA ARG A 59 6.46 2.70 -1.19
C ARG A 59 6.75 3.10 0.24
N ARG A 60 8.02 3.11 0.59
CA ARG A 60 8.49 3.37 1.93
C ARG A 60 8.98 4.79 1.99
N PHE A 61 8.81 5.39 3.16
CA PHE A 61 9.47 6.63 3.48
C PHE A 61 10.97 6.57 3.12
N PRO A 62 11.51 7.56 2.38
CA PRO A 62 12.91 7.55 1.96
C PRO A 62 13.84 7.62 3.18
N GLN A 63 14.76 6.66 3.27
CA GLN A 63 15.61 6.51 4.45
C GLN A 63 16.60 7.67 4.61
N GLU A 64 16.98 8.32 3.51
CA GLU A 64 17.82 9.50 3.50
C GLU A 64 17.17 10.72 4.18
N LEU A 65 15.84 10.73 4.35
CA LEU A 65 15.11 11.80 5.01
C LEU A 65 14.97 11.57 6.52
N VAL A 66 15.26 10.36 7.02
CA VAL A 66 15.14 10.01 8.44
C VAL A 66 15.96 10.96 9.35
N PRO A 67 17.22 11.32 9.01
CA PRO A 67 17.99 12.28 9.81
C PRO A 67 17.38 13.70 9.86
N ARG A 68 16.44 14.02 8.97
CA ARG A 68 15.79 15.34 8.89
C ARG A 68 14.41 15.36 9.56
N LEU A 69 13.95 14.25 10.13
CA LEU A 69 12.61 14.16 10.71
C LEU A 69 12.38 15.17 11.83
N GLU A 70 13.38 15.43 12.66
CA GLU A 70 13.25 16.37 13.77
C GLU A 70 12.92 17.80 13.32
N SER A 71 13.41 18.24 12.15
CA SER A 71 13.15 19.58 11.63
C SER A 71 11.78 19.72 10.97
N LEU A 72 11.11 18.61 10.63
CA LEU A 72 9.79 18.63 10.01
C LEU A 72 8.68 18.98 11.01
N ARG A 73 7.73 19.81 10.61
CA ARG A 73 6.46 19.92 11.35
C ARG A 73 5.65 18.64 11.15
N TYR A 74 4.77 18.30 12.09
CA TYR A 74 3.93 17.10 11.97
C TYR A 74 3.15 17.05 10.65
N ARG A 75 2.61 18.20 10.23
CA ARG A 75 1.99 18.37 8.91
C ARG A 75 2.90 17.87 7.77
N GLU A 76 4.13 18.36 7.75
CA GLU A 76 5.09 18.07 6.68
C GLU A 76 5.50 16.60 6.68
N LEU A 77 5.65 16.00 7.86
CA LEU A 77 5.87 14.57 7.99
C LEU A 77 4.69 13.76 7.42
N VAL A 78 3.46 14.13 7.76
CA VAL A 78 2.25 13.46 7.25
C VAL A 78 2.14 13.61 5.74
N GLU A 79 2.43 14.78 5.20
CA GLU A 79 2.40 15.00 3.75
C GLU A 79 3.43 14.13 3.02
N ILE A 80 4.67 14.07 3.49
CA ILE A 80 5.70 13.20 2.90
C ILE A 80 5.32 11.72 3.04
N LEU A 81 4.79 11.31 4.20
CA LEU A 81 4.30 9.95 4.42
C LEU A 81 3.24 9.57 3.39
N LEU A 82 2.24 10.43 3.17
CA LEU A 82 1.17 10.18 2.20
C LEU A 82 1.64 10.25 0.74
N LEU A 83 2.66 11.06 0.45
CA LEU A 83 3.26 11.15 -0.89
C LEU A 83 3.95 9.85 -1.28
N TYR A 84 4.75 9.29 -0.36
CA TYR A 84 5.45 8.03 -0.61
C TYR A 84 4.54 6.84 -0.36
N GLU A 85 4.03 6.65 0.85
CA GLU A 85 3.33 5.42 1.24
C GLU A 85 1.88 5.34 0.71
N GLY A 86 1.36 6.42 0.15
CA GLY A 86 0.02 6.47 -0.44
C GLY A 86 -1.08 6.74 0.59
N PRO A 87 -2.34 6.36 0.30
CA PRO A 87 -3.45 6.58 1.22
C PRO A 87 -3.27 5.81 2.53
N LEU A 88 -3.35 6.50 3.67
CA LEU A 88 -3.20 5.91 4.99
C LEU A 88 -4.33 6.33 5.93
N SER A 89 -4.77 5.43 6.80
CA SER A 89 -5.62 5.75 7.95
C SER A 89 -4.83 6.51 9.03
N ARG A 90 -5.54 7.14 9.99
CA ARG A 90 -4.89 7.83 11.12
C ARG A 90 -4.01 6.89 11.94
N GLU A 91 -4.48 5.67 12.19
CA GLU A 91 -3.72 4.70 12.98
C GLU A 91 -2.44 4.29 12.24
N GLN A 92 -2.51 4.09 10.93
CA GLN A 92 -1.33 3.83 10.12
C GLN A 92 -0.36 5.01 10.13
N ILE A 93 -0.83 6.25 10.00
CA ILE A 93 0.03 7.43 10.08
C ILE A 93 0.72 7.53 11.46
N ASN A 94 -0.03 7.35 12.55
CA ASN A 94 0.53 7.36 13.91
C ASN A 94 1.60 6.26 14.06
N GLN A 95 1.29 5.02 13.69
CA GLN A 95 2.22 3.90 13.77
C GLN A 95 3.48 4.13 12.95
N ARG A 96 3.35 4.52 11.68
CA ARG A 96 4.49 4.76 10.78
C ARG A 96 5.35 5.92 11.26
N SER A 97 4.73 7.00 11.72
CA SER A 97 5.47 8.14 12.28
C SER A 97 6.28 7.78 13.53
N ARG A 98 5.73 6.90 14.40
CA ARG A 98 6.44 6.35 15.56
C ARG A 98 7.62 5.46 15.14
N GLU A 99 7.42 4.59 14.16
CA GLU A 99 8.49 3.72 13.61
C GLU A 99 9.64 4.51 12.99
N LEU A 100 9.34 5.68 12.44
CA LEU A 100 10.35 6.62 11.92
C LEU A 100 11.06 7.43 13.03
N GLY A 101 10.60 7.34 14.28
CA GLY A 101 11.19 8.06 15.42
C GLY A 101 10.57 9.43 15.71
N LYS A 102 9.46 9.79 15.06
CA LYS A 102 8.73 11.04 15.32
C LYS A 102 7.23 10.82 15.30
N GLU A 103 6.70 10.43 16.46
CA GLU A 103 5.27 10.16 16.60
C GLU A 103 4.41 11.42 16.39
N VAL A 104 3.46 11.34 15.46
CA VAL A 104 2.41 12.34 15.28
C VAL A 104 1.30 12.06 16.30
N PRO A 105 0.97 13.02 17.19
CA PRO A 105 -0.04 12.82 18.22
C PRO A 105 -1.44 12.51 17.65
N LYS A 106 -2.19 11.60 18.30
CA LYS A 106 -3.55 11.22 17.85
C LYS A 106 -4.51 12.41 17.80
N ASN A 107 -4.47 13.29 18.80
CA ASN A 107 -5.27 14.52 18.82
C ASN A 107 -4.99 15.46 17.63
N TRP A 108 -3.74 15.49 17.15
CA TRP A 108 -3.37 16.21 15.93
C TRP A 108 -4.05 15.55 14.71
N LEU A 109 -3.95 14.23 14.57
CA LEU A 109 -4.56 13.47 13.48
C LEU A 109 -6.10 13.52 13.48
N ASP A 110 -6.73 13.74 14.63
CA ASP A 110 -8.19 13.83 14.71
C ASP A 110 -8.73 15.17 14.21
N THR A 111 -7.93 16.23 14.28
CA THR A 111 -8.39 17.61 14.10
C THR A 111 -7.80 18.30 12.87
N GLU A 112 -6.54 18.03 12.55
CA GLU A 112 -5.77 18.89 11.64
C GLU A 112 -6.05 18.65 10.16
N PHE A 113 -6.53 17.46 9.76
CA PHE A 113 -6.99 17.20 8.38
C PHE A 113 -8.15 18.10 7.94
N PHE A 114 -8.90 18.69 8.88
CA PHE A 114 -10.08 19.51 8.57
C PHE A 114 -9.94 20.98 8.94
N ARG A 115 -8.83 21.35 9.59
CA ARG A 115 -8.58 22.73 10.01
C ARG A 115 -7.96 23.52 8.88
N LYS A 116 -8.36 24.79 8.75
CA LYS A 116 -7.59 25.74 7.94
C LYS A 116 -6.27 26.02 8.66
N PRO A 117 -5.13 26.07 7.95
CA PRO A 117 -5.02 26.15 6.49
C PRO A 117 -4.86 24.80 5.75
N TYR A 118 -4.89 23.66 6.44
CA TYR A 118 -4.48 22.36 5.89
C TYR A 118 -5.59 21.55 5.20
N LYS A 119 -6.85 21.90 5.44
CA LYS A 119 -8.03 21.19 4.91
C LYS A 119 -7.95 20.86 3.42
N ASP A 120 -7.38 21.75 2.61
CA ASP A 120 -7.34 21.59 1.15
C ASP A 120 -6.15 20.74 0.66
N LEU A 121 -5.26 20.33 1.56
CA LEU A 121 -4.09 19.50 1.25
C LEU A 121 -4.40 18.00 1.29
N PHE A 122 -5.49 17.62 1.97
CA PHE A 122 -5.85 16.23 2.21
C PHE A 122 -7.24 15.91 1.69
N VAL A 123 -7.39 14.71 1.13
CA VAL A 123 -8.66 14.13 0.73
C VAL A 123 -8.90 12.90 1.60
N ALA A 124 -10.09 12.83 2.20
CA ALA A 124 -10.52 11.65 2.93
C ALA A 124 -11.39 10.78 2.01
N GLU A 125 -11.12 9.48 2.00
CA GLU A 125 -11.90 8.47 1.27
C GLU A 125 -12.11 7.24 2.13
N THR A 126 -13.03 6.38 1.73
CA THR A 126 -13.28 5.10 2.37
C THR A 126 -12.70 4.01 1.49
N ASP A 127 -11.80 3.20 2.05
CA ASP A 127 -11.22 2.08 1.33
C ASP A 127 -12.24 0.93 1.12
N PRO A 128 -11.92 -0.11 0.33
CA PRO A 128 -12.82 -1.25 0.13
C PRO A 128 -13.18 -2.02 1.41
N SER A 129 -12.43 -1.86 2.49
CA SER A 129 -12.64 -2.50 3.79
C SER A 129 -13.56 -1.67 4.71
N GLY A 130 -13.99 -0.48 4.27
CA GLY A 130 -14.79 0.45 5.07
C GLY A 130 -13.97 1.36 5.99
N VAL A 131 -12.63 1.34 5.88
CA VAL A 131 -11.75 2.17 6.71
C VAL A 131 -11.55 3.52 6.06
N ARG A 132 -11.65 4.58 6.88
CA ARG A 132 -11.36 5.94 6.42
C ARG A 132 -9.85 6.15 6.27
N VAL A 133 -9.43 6.40 5.04
CA VAL A 133 -8.04 6.70 4.67
C VAL A 133 -7.92 8.13 4.17
N TYR A 134 -6.71 8.66 4.25
CA TYR A 134 -6.36 10.02 3.85
C TYR A 134 -5.30 9.94 2.78
N ARG A 135 -5.45 10.75 1.74
CA ARG A 135 -4.46 10.92 0.68
C ARG A 135 -4.22 12.41 0.43
N LEU A 136 -3.15 12.73 -0.28
CA LEU A 136 -2.93 14.11 -0.72
C LEU A 136 -3.91 14.51 -1.81
N SER A 137 -4.38 15.75 -1.74
CA SER A 137 -4.93 16.46 -2.90
C SER A 137 -3.79 16.81 -3.87
N GLU A 138 -4.12 17.27 -5.07
CA GLU A 138 -3.11 17.78 -6.01
C GLU A 138 -2.26 18.91 -5.40
N LYS A 139 -2.92 19.85 -4.71
CA LYS A 139 -2.26 20.91 -3.95
C LYS A 139 -1.34 20.36 -2.86
N GLY A 140 -1.80 19.36 -2.11
CA GLY A 140 -0.99 18.70 -1.09
C GLY A 140 0.23 17.98 -1.66
N ARG A 141 0.13 17.42 -2.87
CA ARG A 141 1.29 16.81 -3.56
C ARG A 141 2.34 17.85 -3.92
N LEU A 142 1.92 19.01 -4.45
CA LEU A 142 2.83 20.11 -4.75
C LEU A 142 3.53 20.64 -3.49
N ASP A 143 2.80 20.84 -2.39
CA ASP A 143 3.39 21.27 -1.10
C ASP A 143 4.41 20.23 -0.57
N ALA A 144 4.07 18.94 -0.64
CA ALA A 144 4.96 17.85 -0.28
C ALA A 144 6.25 17.83 -1.12
N GLU A 145 6.15 18.06 -2.43
CA GLU A 145 7.31 18.15 -3.32
C GLU A 145 8.19 19.38 -3.01
N GLU A 146 7.59 20.52 -2.68
CA GLU A 146 8.32 21.72 -2.22
C GLU A 146 9.08 21.44 -0.91
N ILE A 147 8.44 20.77 0.05
CA ILE A 147 9.08 20.35 1.29
C ILE A 147 10.28 19.44 0.99
N LEU A 148 10.13 18.48 0.07
CA LEU A 148 11.22 17.58 -0.31
C LEU A 148 12.39 18.31 -0.95
N ASN A 149 12.14 19.25 -1.85
CA ASN A 149 13.19 20.07 -2.46
C ASN A 149 13.95 20.85 -1.40
N ARG A 150 13.25 21.44 -0.42
CA ARG A 150 13.88 22.13 0.72
C ARG A 150 14.74 21.20 1.58
N LEU A 151 14.34 19.95 1.75
CA LEU A 151 15.11 18.98 2.54
C LEU A 151 16.36 18.47 1.82
N ARG A 152 16.32 18.44 0.49
CA ARG A 152 17.41 17.96 -0.38
C ARG A 152 18.48 19.01 -0.66
N GLY A 153 18.12 20.30 -0.61
CA GLY A 153 19.03 21.43 -0.84
C GLY A 153 19.04 21.87 -2.29
#